data_AF-G1V4T2-F1
#
_entry.id   AF-G1V4T2-F1
#
_cell.length_a   1.000
_cell.length_b   1.000
_cell.length_c   1.000
_cell.angle_alpha   90.00
_cell.angle_beta   90.00
_cell.angle_gamma   90.00
#
_symmetry.space_group_name_H-M   'P 1'
#
loop_
_entity.id
_entity.type
_entity.pdbx_description
1 polymer ?
#
loop_
_entity_poly.entity_id
_entity_poly.type
_entity_poly.pdbx_seq_one_letter_code
_entity_poly.pdbx_strand_id
1 'polypeptide(L)'
;MRRPINPVIPYPHEAIQHTRCVLALSMLTVAISFLKPKMLAQLGDLGKQVEKVNRWIDRCADDTQKRRLSAGAKRDLDARFHILAGHVGDVQAAAGDATRWTQWAAGMWAGLTFLEDARNTCPAYFRGLHWHNLLKTLTTLCNALEKVDPQIAEIGTRVYERAA
;
A
#
# COMPACT_ATOMS: atom_id res chain seq x y z
N MET A 1 14.10 -7.07 42.06
CA MET A 1 14.20 -6.20 40.86
C MET A 1 12.89 -6.26 40.10
N ARG A 2 12.12 -5.17 40.03
CA ARG A 2 10.97 -5.08 39.10
C ARG A 2 11.52 -4.89 37.70
N ARG A 3 11.12 -5.73 36.74
CA ARG A 3 11.44 -5.51 35.32
C ARG A 3 10.89 -4.14 34.91
N PRO A 4 11.61 -3.35 34.08
CA PRO A 4 11.04 -2.16 33.48
C PRO A 4 9.78 -2.57 32.73
N ILE A 5 8.64 -1.97 33.08
CA ILE A 5 7.43 -2.08 32.27
C ILE A 5 7.73 -1.24 31.03
N ASN A 6 8.02 -1.88 29.91
CA ASN A 6 8.07 -1.18 28.63
C ASN A 6 6.74 -0.42 28.49
N PRO A 7 6.76 0.90 28.24
CA PRO A 7 5.52 1.64 28.07
C PRO A 7 4.75 1.00 26.91
N VAL A 8 3.54 0.52 27.20
CA VAL A 8 2.62 0.08 26.16
C VAL A 8 2.22 1.34 25.41
N ILE A 9 2.79 1.55 24.22
CA ILE A 9 2.39 2.65 23.35
C ILE A 9 0.95 2.35 22.94
N PRO A 10 -0.03 3.19 23.34
CA PRO A 10 -1.41 2.96 22.97
C PRO A 10 -1.56 3.09 21.46
N TYR A 11 -2.41 2.24 20.88
CA TYR A 11 -2.74 2.37 19.47
C TYR A 11 -3.37 3.74 19.20
N PRO A 12 -3.15 4.33 18.00
CA PRO A 12 -3.80 5.56 17.59
C PRO A 12 -5.33 5.46 17.73
N HIS A 13 -5.98 6.61 17.87
CA HIS A 13 -7.44 6.69 17.85
C HIS A 13 -7.99 6.07 16.55
N GLU A 14 -9.15 5.40 16.59
CA GLU A 14 -9.71 4.68 15.43
C GLU A 14 -9.85 5.54 14.17
N ALA A 15 -10.09 6.84 14.32
CA ALA A 15 -10.14 7.77 13.19
C ALA A 15 -8.80 7.88 12.45
N ILE A 16 -7.69 7.86 13.18
CA ILE A 16 -6.33 7.85 12.61
C ILE A 16 -6.08 6.49 11.95
N GLN A 17 -6.47 5.40 12.63
CA GLN A 17 -6.35 4.05 12.07
C GLN A 17 -7.09 3.93 10.74
N HIS A 18 -8.33 4.43 10.68
CA HIS A 18 -9.14 4.49 9.47
C HIS A 18 -8.46 5.26 8.33
N THR A 19 -7.89 6.43 8.65
CA THR A 19 -7.19 7.28 7.68
C THR A 19 -5.97 6.55 7.08
N ARG A 20 -5.16 5.88 7.93
CA ARG A 20 -4.00 5.08 7.48
C ARG A 20 -4.42 3.90 6.60
N CYS A 21 -5.49 3.19 6.97
CA CYS A 21 -6.03 2.11 6.16
C CYS A 21 -6.54 2.59 4.81
N VAL A 22 -7.23 3.74 4.75
CA VAL A 22 -7.67 4.34 3.48
C VAL A 22 -6.47 4.72 2.62
N LEU A 23 -5.45 5.36 3.19
CA LEU A 23 -4.22 5.71 2.47
C LEU A 23 -3.56 4.49 1.83
N ALA A 24 -3.36 3.42 2.61
CA ALA A 24 -2.72 2.18 2.14
C ALA A 24 -3.51 1.57 0.98
N LEU A 25 -4.83 1.46 1.10
CA LEU A 25 -5.68 0.92 0.04
C LEU A 25 -5.67 1.82 -1.21
N SER A 26 -5.77 3.14 -1.04
CA SER A 26 -5.74 4.08 -2.17
C SER A 26 -4.42 4.03 -2.93
N MET A 27 -3.28 3.94 -2.24
CA MET A 27 -1.98 3.80 -2.89
C MET A 27 -1.93 2.53 -3.75
N LEU A 28 -2.40 1.41 -3.20
CA LEU A 28 -2.45 0.14 -3.93
C LEU A 28 -3.42 0.18 -5.12
N THR A 29 -4.60 0.78 -4.96
CA THR A 29 -5.57 0.95 -6.06
C THR A 29 -4.97 1.80 -7.18
N VAL A 30 -4.29 2.90 -6.85
CA VAL A 30 -3.61 3.74 -7.84
C VAL A 30 -2.51 2.95 -8.56
N ALA A 31 -1.66 2.23 -7.82
CA ALA A 31 -0.60 1.42 -8.42
C ALA A 31 -1.17 0.36 -9.39
N ILE A 32 -2.25 -0.33 -9.02
CA ILE A 32 -2.89 -1.33 -9.89
C ILE A 32 -3.53 -0.68 -11.13
N SER A 33 -4.04 0.56 -11.02
CA SER A 33 -4.70 1.26 -12.14
C SER A 33 -3.79 1.51 -13.35
N PHE A 34 -2.46 1.48 -13.17
CA PHE A 34 -1.50 1.57 -14.27
C PHE A 34 -1.44 0.31 -15.14
N LEU A 35 -1.94 -0.83 -14.64
CA LEU A 35 -1.95 -2.09 -15.38
C LEU A 35 -3.25 -2.26 -16.15
N LYS A 36 -3.17 -2.14 -17.47
CA LYS A 36 -4.30 -2.45 -18.35
C LYS A 36 -4.57 -3.97 -18.34
N PRO A 37 -5.81 -4.43 -18.54
CA PRO A 37 -6.14 -5.87 -18.56
C PRO A 37 -5.27 -6.70 -19.51
N LYS A 38 -4.92 -6.15 -20.69
CA LYS A 38 -4.02 -6.82 -21.65
C LYS A 38 -2.61 -7.04 -21.07
N MET A 39 -2.11 -6.10 -20.26
CA MET A 39 -0.80 -6.23 -19.61
C MET A 39 -0.85 -7.32 -18.56
N LEU A 40 -1.91 -7.37 -17.73
CA LEU A 40 -2.10 -8.43 -16.73
C LEU A 40 -2.06 -9.83 -17.35
N ALA A 41 -2.73 -10.02 -18.49
CA ALA A 41 -2.74 -11.30 -19.21
C ALA A 41 -1.33 -11.71 -19.70
N GLN A 42 -0.48 -10.74 -20.06
CA GLN A 42 0.89 -10.99 -20.52
C GLN A 42 1.86 -11.32 -19.37
N LEU A 43 1.52 -10.93 -18.13
CA LEU A 43 2.36 -11.16 -16.95
C LEU A 43 2.26 -12.59 -16.38
N GLY A 44 1.41 -13.45 -16.95
CA GLY A 44 1.27 -14.85 -16.52
C GLY A 44 0.90 -14.98 -15.03
N ASP A 45 1.69 -15.72 -14.27
CA ASP A 45 1.42 -15.94 -12.84
C ASP A 45 1.56 -14.69 -11.99
N LEU A 46 2.40 -13.73 -12.40
CA LEU A 46 2.49 -12.43 -11.74
C LEU A 46 1.19 -11.64 -11.90
N GLY A 47 0.59 -11.68 -13.11
CA GLY A 47 -0.72 -11.09 -13.38
C GLY A 47 -1.82 -11.66 -12.47
N LYS A 48 -1.85 -12.98 -12.29
CA LYS A 48 -2.78 -13.66 -11.35
C LYS A 48 -2.58 -13.21 -9.91
N GLN A 49 -1.34 -12.95 -9.49
CA GLN A 49 -1.07 -12.42 -8.15
C GLN A 49 -1.59 -10.99 -8.00
N VAL A 50 -1.40 -10.12 -8.99
CA VAL A 50 -1.95 -8.75 -8.98
C VAL A 50 -3.48 -8.78 -8.92
N GLU A 51 -4.14 -9.63 -9.69
CA GLU A 51 -5.61 -9.79 -9.61
C GLU A 51 -6.08 -10.24 -8.23
N LYS A 52 -5.31 -11.11 -7.57
CA LYS A 52 -5.59 -11.55 -6.21
C LYS A 52 -5.41 -10.42 -5.20
N VAL A 53 -4.37 -9.60 -5.34
CA VAL A 53 -4.20 -8.37 -4.55
C VAL A 53 -5.41 -7.46 -4.74
N ASN A 54 -5.82 -7.19 -5.99
CA ASN A 54 -6.97 -6.34 -6.29
C ASN A 54 -8.26 -6.84 -5.62
N ARG A 55 -8.52 -8.15 -5.69
CA ARG A 55 -9.67 -8.77 -5.02
C ARG A 55 -9.67 -8.55 -3.51
N TRP A 56 -8.50 -8.61 -2.87
CA TRP A 56 -8.42 -8.37 -1.42
C TRP A 56 -8.53 -6.89 -1.07
N ILE A 57 -8.07 -5.99 -1.93
CA ILE A 57 -8.31 -4.54 -1.79
C ILE A 57 -9.81 -4.28 -1.75
N ASP A 58 -10.59 -4.83 -2.67
CA ASP A 58 -12.05 -4.64 -2.71
C ASP A 58 -12.70 -5.08 -1.38
N ARG A 59 -12.29 -6.24 -0.84
CA ARG A 59 -12.79 -6.72 0.45
C ARG A 59 -12.37 -5.87 1.64
N CYS A 60 -11.16 -5.29 1.61
CA CYS A 60 -10.71 -4.36 2.64
C CYS A 60 -11.42 -3.00 2.51
N ALA A 61 -11.73 -2.58 1.28
CA ALA A 61 -12.45 -1.35 1.01
C ALA A 61 -13.85 -1.37 1.65
N ASP A 62 -14.55 -2.51 1.62
CA ASP A 62 -15.84 -2.71 2.31
C ASP A 62 -15.79 -2.27 3.79
N ASP A 63 -14.67 -2.48 4.49
CA ASP A 63 -14.52 -2.06 5.88
C ASP A 63 -14.28 -0.56 6.03
N THR A 64 -13.49 0.03 5.13
CA THR A 64 -13.19 1.46 5.17
C THR A 64 -14.39 2.30 4.73
N GLN A 65 -15.21 1.81 3.79
CA GLN A 65 -16.39 2.54 3.29
C GLN A 65 -17.52 2.69 4.32
N LYS A 66 -17.53 1.85 5.37
CA LYS A 66 -18.52 1.93 6.47
C LYS A 66 -18.45 3.23 7.26
N ARG A 67 -17.30 3.92 7.25
CA ARG A 67 -17.07 5.14 8.04
C ARG A 67 -16.75 6.30 7.11
N ARG A 68 -17.32 7.47 7.39
CA ARG A 68 -16.97 8.71 6.67
C ARG A 68 -15.71 9.33 7.27
N LEU A 69 -14.80 9.75 6.39
CA LEU A 69 -13.66 10.58 6.78
C LEU A 69 -14.14 11.95 7.29
N SER A 70 -13.53 12.41 8.38
CA SER A 70 -13.70 13.79 8.86
C SER A 70 -13.03 14.78 7.89
N ALA A 71 -13.38 16.05 7.96
CA ALA A 71 -12.74 17.09 7.16
C ALA A 71 -11.22 17.22 7.45
N GLY A 72 -10.81 16.93 8.69
CA GLY A 72 -9.39 16.85 9.05
C GLY A 72 -8.68 15.68 8.38
N ALA A 73 -9.27 14.48 8.47
CA ALA A 73 -8.71 13.27 7.85
C ALA A 73 -8.62 13.37 6.33
N LYS A 74 -9.61 14.00 5.68
CA LYS A 74 -9.55 14.27 4.23
C LYS A 74 -8.38 15.17 3.86
N ARG A 75 -8.18 16.28 4.58
CA ARG A 75 -7.05 17.18 4.34
C ARG A 75 -5.70 16.50 4.55
N ASP A 76 -5.60 15.63 5.56
CA ASP A 76 -4.38 14.85 5.79
C ASP A 76 -4.10 13.87 4.63
N LEU A 77 -5.13 13.16 4.16
CA LEU A 77 -5.03 12.31 2.98
C LEU A 77 -4.67 13.10 1.73
N ASP A 78 -5.31 14.24 1.49
CA ASP A 78 -5.03 15.08 0.32
C ASP A 78 -3.58 15.56 0.31
N ALA A 79 -3.02 15.94 1.46
CA ALA A 79 -1.61 16.32 1.58
C ALA A 79 -0.68 15.15 1.23
N ARG A 80 -0.97 13.95 1.73
CA ARG A 80 -0.20 12.74 1.43
C ARG A 80 -0.32 12.34 -0.04
N PHE A 81 -1.51 12.43 -0.62
CA PHE A 81 -1.72 12.18 -2.06
C PHE A 81 -1.02 13.20 -2.94
N HIS A 82 -0.92 14.46 -2.52
CA HIS A 82 -0.14 15.46 -3.24
C HIS A 82 1.34 15.08 -3.32
N ILE A 83 1.90 14.53 -2.24
CA ILE A 83 3.28 14.02 -2.23
C ILE A 83 3.41 12.78 -3.13
N LEU A 84 2.47 11.84 -3.02
CA LEU A 84 2.45 10.61 -3.82
C LEU A 84 2.20 10.89 -5.32
N ALA A 85 1.58 12.01 -5.67
CA ALA A 85 1.38 12.42 -7.06
C ALA A 85 2.71 12.62 -7.81
N GLY A 86 3.78 12.99 -7.10
CA GLY A 86 5.14 13.03 -7.68
C GLY A 86 5.57 11.66 -8.19
N HIS A 87 5.40 10.61 -7.39
CA HIS A 87 5.73 9.22 -7.79
C HIS A 87 4.86 8.75 -8.95
N VAL A 88 3.57 9.09 -8.94
CA VAL A 88 2.67 8.82 -10.08
C VAL A 88 3.18 9.51 -11.35
N GLY A 89 3.64 10.74 -11.24
CA GLY A 89 4.29 11.47 -12.33
C GLY A 89 5.54 10.74 -12.84
N ASP A 90 6.39 10.22 -11.95
CA ASP A 90 7.60 9.47 -12.31
C ASP A 90 7.27 8.18 -13.08
N VAL A 91 6.23 7.43 -12.67
CA VAL A 91 5.74 6.25 -13.40
C VAL A 91 5.29 6.61 -14.83
N GLN A 92 4.59 7.73 -14.98
CA GLN A 92 4.08 8.18 -16.28
C GLN A 92 5.20 8.71 -17.19
N ALA A 93 6.13 9.49 -16.62
CA ALA A 93 7.24 10.14 -17.31
C ALA A 93 8.41 9.19 -17.63
N ALA A 94 8.46 8.01 -17.00
CA ALA A 94 9.51 7.02 -17.22
C ALA A 94 9.72 6.71 -18.71
N ALA A 95 10.95 6.95 -19.18
CA ALA A 95 11.36 6.68 -20.55
C ALA A 95 11.60 5.17 -20.73
N GLY A 96 10.69 4.52 -21.45
CA GLY A 96 10.75 3.11 -21.78
C GLY A 96 10.08 2.18 -20.76
N ASP A 97 9.77 0.97 -21.21
CA ASP A 97 8.96 0.02 -20.46
C ASP A 97 9.65 -0.51 -19.20
N ALA A 98 10.99 -0.65 -19.22
CA ALA A 98 11.76 -1.13 -18.08
C ALA A 98 11.73 -0.14 -16.90
N THR A 99 12.03 1.15 -17.16
CA THR A 99 12.00 2.20 -16.13
C THR A 99 10.59 2.36 -15.56
N ARG A 100 9.57 2.33 -16.43
CA ARG A 100 8.17 2.39 -16.00
C ARG A 100 7.80 1.20 -15.12
N TRP A 101 8.29 0.01 -15.46
CA TRP A 101 8.08 -1.21 -14.68
C TRP A 101 8.69 -1.10 -13.28
N THR A 102 9.95 -0.66 -13.17
CA THR A 102 10.61 -0.45 -11.86
C THR A 102 9.84 0.56 -11.00
N GLN A 103 9.41 1.69 -11.56
CA GLN A 103 8.67 2.71 -10.81
C GLN A 103 7.28 2.21 -10.38
N TRP A 104 6.59 1.47 -11.25
CA TRP A 104 5.33 0.83 -10.89
C TRP A 104 5.51 -0.18 -9.74
N ALA A 105 6.52 -1.04 -9.82
CA ALA A 105 6.81 -2.04 -8.81
C ALA A 105 7.24 -1.39 -7.48
N ALA A 106 8.00 -0.28 -7.52
CA ALA A 106 8.30 0.53 -6.36
C ALA A 106 7.02 1.13 -5.72
N GLY A 107 6.03 1.49 -6.52
CA GLY A 107 4.71 1.89 -6.03
C GLY A 107 3.98 0.77 -5.29
N MET A 108 4.06 -0.46 -5.79
CA MET A 108 3.53 -1.64 -5.09
C MET A 108 4.24 -1.89 -3.76
N TRP A 109 5.57 -1.72 -3.73
CA TRP A 109 6.37 -1.82 -2.51
C TRP A 109 6.00 -0.74 -1.48
N ALA A 110 5.86 0.52 -1.90
CA ALA A 110 5.39 1.58 -1.01
C ALA A 110 4.01 1.25 -0.41
N GLY A 111 3.09 0.72 -1.24
CA GLY A 111 1.80 0.23 -0.77
C GLY A 111 1.91 -0.91 0.26
N LEU A 112 2.89 -1.81 0.11
CA LEU A 112 3.19 -2.84 1.10
C LEU A 112 3.65 -2.21 2.42
N THR A 113 4.57 -1.26 2.38
CA THR A 113 5.08 -0.58 3.58
C THR A 113 3.96 0.17 4.32
N PHE A 114 3.07 0.86 3.61
CA PHE A 114 1.86 1.46 4.21
C PHE A 114 0.95 0.42 4.87
N LEU A 115 0.78 -0.73 4.23
CA LEU A 115 -0.06 -1.81 4.76
C LEU A 115 0.57 -2.46 6.00
N GLU A 116 1.89 -2.59 6.06
CA GLU A 116 2.63 -3.07 7.22
C GLU A 116 2.56 -2.09 8.39
N ASP A 117 2.69 -0.79 8.15
CA ASP A 117 2.44 0.24 9.17
C ASP A 117 1.00 0.16 9.70
N ALA A 118 0.03 0.02 8.79
CA ALA A 118 -1.36 -0.16 9.18
C ALA A 118 -1.57 -1.46 9.98
N ARG A 119 -0.90 -2.56 9.66
CA ARG A 119 -0.95 -3.79 10.47
C ARG A 119 -0.48 -3.54 11.90
N ASN A 120 0.63 -2.81 12.04
CA ASN A 120 1.27 -2.59 13.32
C ASN A 120 0.56 -1.52 14.16
N THR A 121 -0.27 -0.67 13.55
CA THR A 121 -0.87 0.49 14.22
C THR A 121 -2.39 0.55 14.16
N CYS A 122 -3.06 -0.26 13.33
CA CYS A 122 -4.51 -0.21 13.08
C CYS A 122 -5.24 -1.50 13.48
N PRO A 123 -5.22 -1.92 14.76
CA PRO A 123 -5.86 -3.16 15.21
C PRO A 123 -7.40 -3.16 15.08
N ALA A 124 -8.04 -2.02 14.81
CA ALA A 124 -9.47 -1.98 14.51
C ALA A 124 -9.80 -2.62 13.15
N TYR A 125 -8.86 -2.58 12.20
CA TYR A 125 -9.03 -3.09 10.83
C TYR A 125 -8.38 -4.46 10.63
N PHE A 126 -7.17 -4.67 11.15
CA PHE A 126 -6.42 -5.93 11.03
C PHE A 126 -6.95 -7.06 11.94
N ARG A 127 -8.27 -7.23 12.01
CA ARG A 127 -8.95 -8.37 12.67
C ARG A 127 -9.48 -9.37 11.65
N GLY A 128 -9.89 -8.89 10.48
CA GLY A 128 -10.45 -9.72 9.42
C GLY A 128 -9.40 -10.54 8.67
N LEU A 129 -9.79 -11.72 8.20
CA LEU A 129 -8.90 -12.59 7.42
C LEU A 129 -8.49 -11.94 6.09
N HIS A 130 -9.35 -11.10 5.50
CA HIS A 130 -9.08 -10.40 4.24
C HIS A 130 -7.93 -9.40 4.33
N TRP A 131 -7.77 -8.67 5.45
CA TRP A 131 -6.61 -7.79 5.66
C TRP A 131 -5.30 -8.58 5.74
N HIS A 132 -5.31 -9.71 6.45
CA HIS A 132 -4.15 -10.61 6.52
C HIS A 132 -3.84 -11.25 5.16
N ASN A 133 -4.87 -11.61 4.40
CA ASN A 133 -4.70 -12.16 3.06
C ASN A 133 -4.19 -11.11 2.07
N LEU A 134 -4.64 -9.86 2.17
CA LEU A 134 -4.10 -8.75 1.38
C LEU A 134 -2.60 -8.62 1.63
N LEU A 135 -2.20 -8.51 2.90
CA LEU A 135 -0.80 -8.38 3.28
C LEU A 135 0.03 -9.57 2.78
N LYS A 136 -0.39 -10.80 3.08
CA LYS A 136 0.33 -12.00 2.64
C LYS A 136 0.49 -12.06 1.11
N THR A 137 -0.56 -11.73 0.37
CA THR A 137 -0.52 -11.75 -1.11
C THR A 137 0.39 -10.66 -1.64
N LEU A 138 0.31 -9.46 -1.08
CA LEU A 138 1.13 -8.32 -1.47
C LEU A 138 2.62 -8.51 -1.12
N THR A 139 2.94 -9.06 0.04
CA THR A 139 4.32 -9.45 0.41
C THR A 139 4.87 -10.46 -0.60
N THR A 140 4.07 -11.48 -0.96
CA THR A 140 4.48 -12.48 -1.98
C THR A 140 4.79 -11.81 -3.31
N LEU A 141 3.93 -10.87 -3.75
CA LEU A 141 4.13 -10.11 -4.98
C LEU A 141 5.40 -9.24 -4.92
N CYS A 142 5.57 -8.44 -3.87
CA CYS A 142 6.71 -7.54 -3.72
C CYS A 142 8.04 -8.30 -3.65
N ASN A 143 8.09 -9.42 -2.92
CA ASN A 143 9.27 -10.29 -2.88
C ASN A 143 9.61 -10.89 -4.25
N ALA A 144 8.61 -11.16 -5.10
CA ALA A 144 8.86 -11.62 -6.46
C ALA A 144 9.38 -10.49 -7.36
N LEU A 145 8.86 -9.27 -7.19
CA LEU A 145 9.28 -8.09 -7.93
C LEU A 145 10.72 -7.67 -7.57
N GLU A 146 11.07 -7.63 -6.29
CA GLU A 146 12.41 -7.28 -5.80
C GLU A 146 13.48 -8.26 -6.31
N LYS A 147 13.14 -9.55 -6.47
CA LYS A 147 14.06 -10.53 -7.09
C LYS A 147 14.38 -10.20 -8.55
N VAL A 148 13.49 -9.52 -9.25
CA VAL A 148 13.69 -9.10 -10.64
C VAL A 148 14.52 -7.81 -10.69
N ASP A 149 14.21 -6.86 -9.81
CA ASP A 149 14.96 -5.61 -9.68
C ASP A 149 15.12 -5.22 -8.18
N PRO A 150 16.32 -5.41 -7.60
CA PRO A 150 16.57 -5.13 -6.20
C PRO A 150 16.38 -3.66 -5.79
N GLN A 151 16.37 -2.72 -6.74
CA GLN A 151 16.19 -1.30 -6.42
C GLN A 151 14.74 -0.95 -6.04
N ILE A 152 13.78 -1.81 -6.37
CA ILE A 152 12.35 -1.62 -6.10
C ILE A 152 12.09 -1.35 -4.62
N ALA A 153 12.75 -2.10 -3.73
CA ALA A 153 12.56 -1.98 -2.29
C ALA A 153 13.05 -0.62 -1.76
N GLU A 154 14.22 -0.18 -2.22
CA GLU A 154 14.80 1.10 -1.82
C GLU A 154 13.94 2.28 -2.32
N ILE A 155 13.56 2.26 -3.61
CA ILE A 155 12.74 3.32 -4.20
C ILE A 155 11.37 3.36 -3.52
N GLY A 156 10.71 2.20 -3.35
CA GLY A 156 9.40 2.12 -2.69
C GLY A 156 9.43 2.59 -1.24
N THR A 157 10.49 2.26 -0.49
CA THR A 157 10.69 2.75 0.88
C THR A 157 10.81 4.27 0.91
N ARG A 158 11.58 4.88 0.00
CA ARG A 158 11.69 6.35 -0.10
C ARG A 158 10.35 7.01 -0.46
N VAL A 159 9.53 6.37 -1.29
CA VAL A 159 8.17 6.86 -1.60
C VAL A 159 7.29 6.85 -0.35
N TYR A 160 7.33 5.75 0.42
CA TYR A 160 6.65 5.66 1.70
C TYR A 160 7.13 6.74 2.68
N GLU A 161 8.44 6.87 2.92
CA GLU A 161 9.01 7.82 3.89
C GLU A 161 8.63 9.27 3.60
N ARG A 162 8.48 9.64 2.33
CA ARG A 162 8.05 10.99 1.94
C ARG A 162 6.58 11.26 2.29
N ALA A 163 5.73 10.23 2.32
CA ALA A 163 4.28 10.36 2.42
C ALA A 163 3.67 9.76 3.71
N ALA A 164 4.50 9.17 4.59
CA ALA A 164 4.12 8.57 5.87
C ALA A 164 3.82 9.60 6.97
#